data_AF-A0A0P8BL31-F1
#
_entry.id   AF-A0A0P8BL31-F1
#
_cell.length_a   1.000
_cell.length_b   1.000
_cell.length_c   1.000
_cell.angle_alpha   90.00
_cell.angle_beta   90.00
_cell.angle_gamma   90.00
#
_symmetry.space_group_name_H-M   'P 1'
#
loop_
_entity.id
_entity.type
_entity.pdbx_description
1 polymer ?
#
loop_
_entity_poly.entity_id
_entity_poly.type
_entity_poly.pdbx_seq_one_letter_code
_entity_poly.pdbx_strand_id
1 'polypeptide(L)'
;MILTTKLIQIPVWNSQKQMRRSQNESRAAFWVIVNQVNMSQLGTTEVLPVARTLFGDRASGPELYTSGWGGFPNARRELYAFMRENSIIDNVVLSGDSHGWFAHDLVEDPSIPNYLPALSSSGPGGLLQTVGVELVPSSLGRPGGGEVVAGIIYEQTMGRAVREDYDNFHENFVPLGKAAIKALETAAKLANPNLRYFNWRSYGYGISHITENSHIFELWEVAYPKANGRSKLIQQFDNRKGNPGLLARNLFGRSETGGTDDVDRDSLPPEQTQAREFTEQIDR
;
A
#
# COMPACT_ATOMS: atom_id res chain seq x y z
N MET A 1 -23.44 21.54 6.39
CA MET A 1 -22.02 21.15 6.14
C MET A 1 -21.22 21.25 7.45
N ILE A 2 -21.48 20.39 8.46
CA ILE A 2 -20.74 20.32 9.76
C ILE A 2 -20.65 18.86 10.29
N LEU A 3 -21.02 17.85 9.48
CA LEU A 3 -21.16 16.46 9.96
C LEU A 3 -19.92 15.57 9.72
N THR A 4 -19.05 15.91 8.78
CA THR A 4 -17.88 15.09 8.41
C THR A 4 -16.72 15.21 9.41
N THR A 5 -16.51 16.38 10.00
CA THR A 5 -15.37 16.63 10.92
C THR A 5 -15.54 15.91 12.27
N LYS A 6 -16.76 15.84 12.81
CA LYS A 6 -17.05 15.17 14.09
C LYS A 6 -16.86 13.65 14.02
N LEU A 7 -17.15 13.04 12.88
CA LEU A 7 -17.06 11.58 12.70
C LEU A 7 -15.63 11.06 12.61
N ILE A 8 -14.65 11.88 12.23
CA ILE A 8 -13.22 11.48 12.21
C ILE A 8 -12.54 11.83 13.54
N GLN A 9 -12.90 12.96 14.16
CA GLN A 9 -12.32 13.35 15.45
C GLN A 9 -12.60 12.35 16.59
N ILE A 10 -13.81 11.78 16.66
CA ILE A 10 -14.18 10.84 17.73
C ILE A 10 -13.40 9.50 17.64
N PRO A 11 -13.28 8.86 16.47
CA PRO A 11 -12.41 7.70 16.28
C PRO A 11 -10.94 8.02 16.54
N VAL A 12 -10.41 9.14 16.03
CA VAL A 12 -9.00 9.51 16.23
C VAL A 12 -8.69 9.68 17.72
N TRP A 13 -9.54 10.33 18.50
CA TRP A 13 -9.34 10.52 19.93
C TRP A 13 -9.34 9.20 20.73
N ASN A 14 -10.22 8.27 20.37
CA ASN A 14 -10.24 6.94 20.98
C ASN A 14 -9.00 6.13 20.58
N SER A 15 -8.56 6.20 19.33
CA SER A 15 -7.31 5.58 18.85
C SER A 15 -6.09 6.15 19.57
N GLN A 16 -5.98 7.47 19.74
CA GLN A 16 -4.88 8.12 20.47
C GLN A 16 -4.82 7.69 21.94
N LYS A 17 -5.96 7.53 22.60
CA LYS A 17 -6.02 6.97 23.97
C LYS A 17 -5.56 5.52 24.00
N GLN A 18 -5.99 4.68 23.05
CA GLN A 18 -5.56 3.29 22.96
C GLN A 18 -4.06 3.17 22.66
N MET A 19 -3.54 4.00 21.76
CA MET A 19 -2.10 4.07 21.43
C MET A 19 -1.27 4.44 22.68
N ARG A 20 -1.66 5.48 23.44
CA ARG A 20 -0.97 5.82 24.70
C ARG A 20 -1.05 4.73 25.75
N ARG A 21 -2.23 4.12 25.91
CA ARG A 21 -2.40 3.02 26.86
C ARG A 21 -1.49 1.87 26.51
N SER A 22 -1.50 1.45 25.25
CA SER A 22 -0.62 0.39 24.76
C SER A 22 0.85 0.79 24.91
N GLN A 23 1.25 2.05 24.65
CA GLN A 23 2.64 2.52 24.80
C GLN A 23 3.14 2.32 26.23
N ASN A 24 2.30 2.66 27.22
CA ASN A 24 2.65 2.50 28.63
C ASN A 24 2.67 1.02 29.08
N GLU A 25 1.92 0.15 28.39
CA GLU A 25 1.79 -1.27 28.75
C GLU A 25 2.78 -2.17 27.99
N SER A 26 3.26 -1.76 26.81
CA SER A 26 4.04 -2.61 25.91
C SER A 26 5.55 -2.31 25.96
N ARG A 27 6.37 -3.36 25.87
CA ARG A 27 7.79 -3.29 25.50
C ARG A 27 7.99 -3.59 24.01
N ALA A 28 6.98 -3.30 23.18
CA ALA A 28 6.96 -3.71 21.79
C ALA A 28 8.13 -3.11 21.00
N ALA A 29 8.70 -3.91 20.11
CA ALA A 29 9.77 -3.48 19.20
C ALA A 29 9.27 -2.58 18.08
N PHE A 30 8.07 -2.88 17.57
CA PHE A 30 7.37 -2.15 16.52
C PHE A 30 5.88 -2.10 16.85
N TRP A 31 5.22 -1.07 16.36
CA TRP A 31 3.77 -0.88 16.49
C TRP A 31 3.09 -1.30 15.19
N VAL A 32 2.30 -2.37 15.20
CA VAL A 32 1.57 -2.79 14.00
C VAL A 32 0.19 -2.13 13.99
N ILE A 33 -0.06 -1.30 12.99
CA ILE A 33 -1.34 -0.62 12.78
C ILE A 33 -1.96 -1.21 11.51
N VAL A 34 -3.15 -1.78 11.63
CA VAL A 34 -3.93 -2.24 10.48
C VAL A 34 -4.93 -1.17 10.11
N ASN A 35 -4.90 -0.74 8.86
CA ASN A 35 -5.71 0.36 8.36
C ASN A 35 -6.31 -0.05 7.00
N GLN A 36 -7.57 0.29 6.71
CA GLN A 36 -8.18 -0.18 5.47
C GLN A 36 -7.71 0.63 4.25
N VAL A 37 -7.60 1.95 4.41
CA VAL A 37 -7.36 2.91 3.32
C VAL A 37 -6.06 3.65 3.60
N ASN A 38 -5.21 3.82 2.59
CA ASN A 38 -3.89 4.44 2.72
C ASN A 38 -3.88 5.67 3.64
N MET A 39 -2.92 5.65 4.57
CA MET A 39 -2.59 6.77 5.44
C MET A 39 -1.60 7.72 4.77
N SER A 40 -0.86 7.26 3.75
CA SER A 40 0.23 7.98 3.09
C SER A 40 -0.13 9.29 2.43
N GLN A 41 0.85 10.20 2.35
CA GLN A 41 0.81 11.39 1.51
C GLN A 41 1.08 11.05 0.04
N LEU A 42 0.11 11.35 -0.83
CA LEU A 42 0.28 11.20 -2.28
C LEU A 42 -0.30 12.42 -3.00
N GLY A 43 0.46 13.52 -3.08
CA GLY A 43 0.00 14.79 -3.66
C GLY A 43 -0.49 14.66 -5.11
N THR A 44 -1.65 15.24 -5.43
CA THR A 44 -2.38 14.98 -6.69
C THR A 44 -2.36 16.10 -7.71
N THR A 45 -2.90 17.27 -7.39
CA THR A 45 -3.29 18.23 -8.44
C THR A 45 -2.26 19.30 -8.73
N GLU A 46 -1.59 19.80 -7.70
CA GLU A 46 -0.57 20.84 -7.87
C GLU A 46 0.78 20.24 -8.30
N VAL A 47 1.02 18.99 -7.91
CA VAL A 47 2.34 18.35 -8.07
C VAL A 47 2.38 17.34 -9.22
N LEU A 48 1.24 16.77 -9.64
CA LEU A 48 1.20 15.74 -10.70
C LEU A 48 0.21 16.10 -11.84
N PRO A 49 0.60 16.99 -12.78
CA PRO A 49 -0.26 17.38 -13.91
C PRO A 49 -0.82 16.20 -14.71
N VAL A 50 -0.04 15.12 -14.85
CA VAL A 50 -0.46 13.88 -15.55
C VAL A 50 -1.65 13.18 -14.88
N ALA A 51 -1.81 13.30 -13.55
CA ALA A 51 -2.94 12.68 -12.84
C ALA A 51 -4.28 13.30 -13.25
N ARG A 52 -4.32 14.62 -13.47
CA ARG A 52 -5.53 15.31 -13.95
C ARG A 52 -5.90 14.90 -15.36
N THR A 53 -4.91 14.67 -16.23
CA THR A 53 -5.16 14.14 -17.59
C THR A 53 -5.78 12.75 -17.55
N LEU A 54 -5.33 11.88 -16.64
CA LEU A 54 -5.78 10.48 -16.58
C LEU A 54 -7.09 10.29 -15.82
N PHE A 55 -7.34 11.08 -14.78
CA PHE A 55 -8.47 10.87 -13.87
C PHE A 55 -9.47 12.04 -13.84
N GLY A 56 -9.21 13.13 -14.58
CA GLY A 56 -10.04 14.32 -14.59
C GLY A 56 -10.20 14.93 -13.19
N ASP A 57 -11.39 15.41 -12.88
CA ASP A 57 -11.70 15.99 -11.56
C ASP A 57 -11.72 14.94 -10.44
N ARG A 58 -11.62 13.63 -10.73
CA ARG A 58 -11.41 12.62 -9.67
C ARG A 58 -10.01 12.68 -9.06
N ALA A 59 -9.06 13.31 -9.75
CA ALA A 59 -7.79 13.70 -9.15
C ALA A 59 -7.90 15.00 -8.33
N SER A 60 -9.06 15.68 -8.27
CA SER A 60 -9.21 16.94 -7.54
C SER A 60 -9.18 16.71 -6.03
N GLY A 61 -8.10 17.19 -5.41
CA GLY A 61 -7.86 17.00 -3.99
C GLY A 61 -6.44 17.43 -3.64
N PRO A 62 -6.17 17.69 -2.35
CA PRO A 62 -4.80 17.94 -1.91
C PRO A 62 -3.92 16.71 -2.18
N GLU A 63 -4.49 15.50 -2.09
CA GLU A 63 -3.82 14.21 -2.32
C GLU A 63 -4.75 13.17 -2.95
N LEU A 64 -4.18 12.08 -3.50
CA LEU A 64 -4.91 10.91 -4.00
C LEU A 64 -5.62 10.24 -2.82
N TYR A 65 -6.69 9.49 -3.10
CA TYR A 65 -7.53 8.86 -2.08
C TYR A 65 -8.23 9.88 -1.16
N THR A 66 -8.89 10.87 -1.76
CA THR A 66 -9.64 11.93 -1.06
C THR A 66 -10.80 11.42 -0.20
N SER A 67 -11.29 10.19 -0.45
CA SER A 67 -12.27 9.51 0.40
C SER A 67 -11.65 8.93 1.70
N GLY A 68 -10.33 8.84 1.78
CA GLY A 68 -9.56 8.40 2.95
C GLY A 68 -8.71 9.52 3.53
N TRP A 69 -7.52 9.16 4.05
CA TRP A 69 -6.61 10.13 4.70
C TRP A 69 -6.14 11.26 3.77
N GLY A 70 -6.10 11.03 2.45
CA GLY A 70 -5.80 12.06 1.46
C GLY A 70 -6.80 13.22 1.44
N GLY A 71 -8.02 13.03 1.94
CA GLY A 71 -9.00 14.10 2.12
C GLY A 71 -8.82 14.91 3.40
N PHE A 72 -8.00 14.43 4.33
CA PHE A 72 -7.83 15.01 5.68
C PHE A 72 -6.35 15.20 6.06
N PRO A 73 -5.55 15.89 5.22
CA PRO A 73 -4.11 16.01 5.44
C PRO A 73 -3.75 16.67 6.78
N ASN A 74 -4.54 17.64 7.26
CA ASN A 74 -4.30 18.29 8.55
C ASN A 74 -4.51 17.33 9.72
N ALA A 75 -5.60 16.55 9.73
CA ALA A 75 -5.86 15.57 10.78
C ALA A 75 -4.78 14.47 10.81
N ARG A 76 -4.26 14.08 9.65
CA ARG A 76 -3.12 13.16 9.57
C ARG A 76 -1.84 13.75 10.18
N ARG A 77 -1.53 15.01 9.86
CA ARG A 77 -0.37 15.70 10.46
C ARG A 77 -0.49 15.80 11.97
N GLU A 78 -1.68 16.12 12.48
CA GLU A 78 -1.96 16.12 13.92
C GLU A 78 -1.75 14.74 14.54
N LEU A 79 -2.16 13.67 13.86
CA LEU A 79 -1.94 12.30 14.33
C LEU A 79 -0.44 11.95 14.39
N TYR A 80 0.33 12.27 13.35
CA TYR A 80 1.77 12.00 13.34
C TYR A 80 2.51 12.85 14.39
N ALA A 81 2.12 14.12 14.55
CA ALA A 81 2.67 14.98 15.58
C ALA A 81 2.44 14.39 16.97
N PHE A 82 1.19 13.96 17.24
CA PHE A 82 0.83 13.26 18.46
C PHE A 82 1.68 12.00 18.69
N MET A 83 1.86 11.15 17.67
CA MET A 83 2.67 9.94 17.76
C MET A 83 4.10 10.28 18.19
N ARG A 84 4.74 11.26 17.54
CA ARG A 84 6.10 11.68 17.89
C ARG A 84 6.20 12.29 19.28
N GLU A 85 5.32 13.22 19.63
CA GLU A 85 5.30 13.88 20.93
C GLU A 85 5.16 12.89 22.09
N ASN A 86 4.55 11.73 21.84
CA ASN A 86 4.36 10.66 22.81
C ASN A 86 5.36 9.50 22.64
N SER A 87 6.41 9.67 21.82
CA SER A 87 7.41 8.62 21.53
C SER A 87 6.83 7.31 21.01
N ILE A 88 5.68 7.39 20.32
CA ILE A 88 5.04 6.28 19.62
C ILE A 88 5.63 6.26 18.21
N ILE A 89 6.88 5.83 18.12
CA ILE A 89 7.65 5.68 16.88
C ILE A 89 7.76 4.21 16.51
N ASP A 90 8.42 3.88 15.41
CA ASP A 90 8.55 2.51 14.90
C ASP A 90 7.20 1.87 14.54
N ASN A 91 6.29 2.68 13.99
CA ASN A 91 5.01 2.20 13.47
C ASN A 91 5.20 1.49 12.12
N VAL A 92 4.57 0.33 11.98
CA VAL A 92 4.40 -0.43 10.73
C VAL A 92 2.92 -0.43 10.43
N VAL A 93 2.52 0.39 9.46
CA VAL A 93 1.14 0.48 9.01
C VAL A 93 0.92 -0.42 7.81
N LEU A 94 -0.06 -1.30 7.89
CA LEU A 94 -0.47 -2.18 6.80
C LEU A 94 -1.82 -1.70 6.27
N SER A 95 -1.85 -1.31 4.99
CA SER A 95 -3.06 -0.83 4.33
C SER A 95 -3.40 -1.56 3.04
N GLY A 96 -4.62 -1.34 2.53
CA GLY A 96 -5.12 -1.94 1.29
C GLY A 96 -5.94 -0.95 0.45
N ASP A 97 -6.99 -1.44 -0.21
CA ASP A 97 -7.97 -0.70 -1.03
C ASP A 97 -7.44 -0.07 -2.34
N SER A 98 -6.19 0.37 -2.35
CA SER A 98 -5.57 1.09 -3.45
C SER A 98 -5.37 0.27 -4.74
N HIS A 99 -5.50 -1.05 -4.68
CA HIS A 99 -5.27 -1.98 -5.80
C HIS A 99 -3.92 -1.77 -6.49
N GLY A 100 -2.89 -1.42 -5.72
CA GLY A 100 -1.55 -1.17 -6.20
C GLY A 100 -0.58 -1.21 -5.04
N TRP A 101 0.70 -1.32 -5.38
CA TRP A 101 1.80 -1.30 -4.42
C TRP A 101 2.15 0.13 -4.05
N PHE A 102 2.10 0.44 -2.76
CA PHE A 102 2.63 1.69 -2.21
C PHE A 102 3.48 1.38 -1.00
N ALA A 103 4.58 2.10 -0.85
CA ALA A 103 5.38 2.06 0.36
C ALA A 103 5.82 3.48 0.70
N HIS A 104 5.55 3.92 1.93
CA HIS A 104 5.79 5.28 2.37
C HIS A 104 6.51 5.35 3.71
N ASP A 105 7.35 6.38 3.83
CA ASP A 105 7.82 6.86 5.11
C ASP A 105 6.81 7.89 5.64
N LEU A 106 6.48 7.80 6.94
CA LEU A 106 5.40 8.56 7.56
C LEU A 106 5.96 9.72 8.38
N VAL A 107 5.79 10.93 7.85
CA VAL A 107 6.23 12.21 8.43
C VAL A 107 5.17 13.28 8.15
N GLU A 108 4.99 14.29 9.01
CA GLU A 108 3.96 15.34 8.85
C GLU A 108 4.15 16.11 7.57
N ASP A 109 5.40 16.44 7.29
CA ASP A 109 5.83 17.22 6.14
C ASP A 109 6.98 16.49 5.44
N PRO A 110 6.71 15.85 4.29
CA PRO A 110 7.72 15.14 3.52
C PRO A 110 8.55 16.05 2.61
N SER A 111 8.39 17.38 2.69
CA SER A 111 9.17 18.33 1.90
C SER A 111 10.60 18.49 2.42
N ILE A 112 11.52 18.87 1.55
CA ILE A 112 12.89 19.24 1.92
C ILE A 112 12.88 20.67 2.49
N PRO A 113 13.60 20.98 3.58
CA PRO A 113 14.58 20.12 4.29
C PRO A 113 14.00 19.32 5.45
N ASN A 114 12.69 19.35 5.66
CA ASN A 114 12.04 18.71 6.80
C ASN A 114 12.23 17.18 6.77
N TYR A 115 12.27 16.59 5.58
CA TYR A 115 12.49 15.16 5.42
C TYR A 115 13.53 14.86 4.35
N LEU A 116 14.44 13.93 4.66
CA LEU A 116 15.39 13.34 3.72
C LEU A 116 15.23 11.82 3.76
N PRO A 117 15.00 11.15 2.62
CA PRO A 117 14.76 9.71 2.64
C PRO A 117 15.97 8.89 3.09
N ALA A 118 15.71 7.68 3.60
CA ALA A 118 16.78 6.76 4.00
C ALA A 118 17.71 6.43 2.81
N LEU A 119 18.99 6.72 3.00
CA LEU A 119 20.09 6.35 2.08
C LEU A 119 21.02 5.29 2.68
N SER A 120 20.87 4.98 3.97
CA SER A 120 21.64 3.95 4.68
C SER A 120 20.79 3.31 5.78
N SER A 121 21.36 2.33 6.48
CA SER A 121 20.71 1.65 7.62
C SER A 121 20.48 2.55 8.84
N SER A 122 21.00 3.78 8.84
CA SER A 122 20.70 4.78 9.86
C SER A 122 19.26 5.31 9.81
N GLY A 123 18.49 4.97 8.77
CA GLY A 123 17.14 5.48 8.55
C GLY A 123 17.12 6.83 7.83
N PRO A 124 15.93 7.46 7.73
CA PRO A 124 15.74 8.79 7.14
C PRO A 124 16.46 9.89 7.94
N GLY A 125 16.74 11.01 7.29
CA GLY A 125 17.27 12.23 7.91
C GLY A 125 16.32 13.42 7.74
N GLY A 126 16.86 14.63 7.95
CA GLY A 126 16.10 15.88 7.87
C GLY A 126 15.84 16.48 9.24
N LEU A 127 15.03 17.55 9.27
CA LEU A 127 14.67 18.25 10.51
C LEU A 127 13.55 17.54 11.28
N LEU A 128 12.74 16.72 10.60
CA LEU A 128 11.67 15.92 11.16
C LEU A 128 11.94 14.45 10.91
N GLN A 129 12.04 13.68 12.00
CA GLN A 129 12.07 12.23 11.92
C GLN A 129 10.68 11.67 11.64
N THR A 130 10.66 10.54 10.95
CA THR A 130 9.47 9.73 10.66
C THR A 130 8.94 9.06 11.92
N VAL A 131 7.62 8.85 11.97
CA VAL A 131 6.95 8.09 13.04
C VAL A 131 6.78 6.62 12.68
N GLY A 132 6.94 6.26 11.41
CA GLY A 132 6.76 4.90 10.94
C GLY A 132 6.86 4.76 9.44
N VAL A 133 6.45 3.60 8.96
CA VAL A 133 6.35 3.23 7.56
C VAL A 133 4.96 2.72 7.26
N GLU A 134 4.44 2.96 6.06
CA GLU A 134 3.22 2.34 5.56
C GLU A 134 3.52 1.47 4.36
N LEU A 135 2.91 0.28 4.36
CA LEU A 135 3.02 -0.73 3.33
C LEU A 135 1.61 -1.04 2.83
N VAL A 136 1.43 -0.90 1.53
CA VAL A 136 0.17 -1.15 0.85
C VAL A 136 0.44 -2.22 -0.20
N PRO A 137 0.21 -3.51 0.11
CA PRO A 137 0.24 -4.57 -0.88
C PRO A 137 -0.77 -4.31 -2.00
N SER A 138 -0.50 -4.83 -3.19
CA SER A 138 -1.46 -4.77 -4.29
C SER A 138 -2.65 -5.70 -4.06
N SER A 139 -3.61 -5.67 -4.98
CA SER A 139 -4.73 -6.60 -4.99
C SER A 139 -4.32 -7.96 -5.56
N LEU A 140 -5.12 -8.99 -5.26
CA LEU A 140 -5.02 -10.33 -5.88
C LEU A 140 -6.02 -10.55 -7.03
N GLY A 141 -6.85 -9.55 -7.36
CA GLY A 141 -7.86 -9.73 -8.40
C GLY A 141 -8.75 -8.52 -8.68
N ARG A 142 -8.36 -7.33 -8.20
CA ARG A 142 -9.05 -6.07 -8.49
C ARG A 142 -8.19 -5.21 -9.41
N PRO A 143 -8.74 -4.66 -10.51
CA PRO A 143 -8.00 -3.81 -11.43
C PRO A 143 -7.25 -2.68 -10.73
N GLY A 144 -5.94 -2.61 -10.98
CA GLY A 144 -5.11 -1.47 -10.59
C GLY A 144 -5.23 -0.31 -11.60
N GLY A 145 -4.50 0.77 -11.37
CA GLY A 145 -4.54 1.97 -12.20
C GLY A 145 -4.30 1.69 -13.69
N GLY A 146 -3.43 0.73 -14.02
CA GLY A 146 -3.14 0.37 -15.42
C GLY A 146 -4.37 -0.10 -16.18
N GLU A 147 -5.19 -0.94 -15.56
CA GLU A 147 -6.43 -1.43 -16.15
C GLU A 147 -7.57 -0.41 -16.04
N VAL A 148 -7.60 0.42 -14.99
CA VAL A 148 -8.56 1.52 -14.88
C VAL A 148 -8.39 2.51 -16.04
N VAL A 149 -7.15 2.94 -16.33
CA VAL A 149 -6.88 3.84 -17.46
C VAL A 149 -7.18 3.15 -18.79
N ALA A 150 -6.82 1.88 -18.94
CA ALA A 150 -7.18 1.12 -20.13
C ALA A 150 -8.70 1.07 -20.34
N GLY A 151 -9.48 0.91 -19.25
CA GLY A 151 -10.95 0.89 -19.30
C GLY A 151 -11.53 2.21 -19.80
N ILE A 152 -10.96 3.34 -19.36
CA ILE A 152 -11.33 4.67 -19.86
C ILE A 152 -11.05 4.78 -21.37
N ILE A 153 -9.87 4.37 -21.82
CA ILE A 153 -9.49 4.42 -23.25
C ILE A 153 -10.41 3.50 -24.07
N TYR A 154 -10.70 2.31 -23.55
CA TYR A 154 -11.60 1.35 -24.18
C TYR A 154 -13.00 1.92 -24.34
N GLU A 155 -13.59 2.48 -23.28
CA GLU A 155 -14.92 3.09 -23.33
C GLU A 155 -14.99 4.25 -24.32
N GLN A 156 -13.96 5.09 -24.38
CA GLN A 156 -13.87 6.19 -25.34
C GLN A 156 -13.74 5.71 -26.79
N THR A 157 -13.05 4.58 -27.01
CA THR A 157 -12.79 4.04 -28.36
C THR A 157 -13.96 3.20 -28.88
N MET A 158 -14.56 2.39 -28.00
CA MET A 158 -15.55 1.38 -28.35
C MET A 158 -16.99 1.82 -28.05
N GLY A 159 -17.18 2.92 -27.30
CA GLY A 159 -18.50 3.43 -26.92
C GLY A 159 -19.25 2.55 -25.91
N ARG A 160 -18.57 1.60 -25.26
CA ARG A 160 -19.17 0.65 -24.30
C ARG A 160 -18.16 0.18 -23.25
N ALA A 161 -18.66 -0.29 -22.12
CA ALA A 161 -17.84 -0.89 -21.07
C ALA A 161 -17.26 -2.25 -21.46
N VAL A 162 -16.15 -2.63 -20.81
CA VAL A 162 -15.53 -3.96 -20.93
C VAL A 162 -16.44 -4.99 -20.24
N ARG A 163 -17.12 -5.83 -21.02
CA ARG A 163 -17.94 -6.93 -20.49
C ARG A 163 -17.55 -8.26 -21.12
N GLU A 164 -17.80 -8.39 -22.41
CA GLU A 164 -17.62 -9.64 -23.16
C GLU A 164 -16.38 -9.62 -24.06
N ASP A 165 -15.64 -8.51 -24.07
CA ASP A 165 -14.51 -8.26 -24.97
C ASP A 165 -13.18 -8.20 -24.21
N TYR A 166 -13.05 -9.09 -23.23
CA TYR A 166 -11.97 -9.05 -22.24
C TYR A 166 -10.60 -9.34 -22.86
N ASP A 167 -10.52 -10.28 -23.81
CA ASP A 167 -9.27 -10.63 -24.48
C ASP A 167 -8.74 -9.46 -25.32
N ASN A 168 -9.58 -8.84 -26.15
CA ASN A 168 -9.22 -7.63 -26.91
C ASN A 168 -8.83 -6.47 -25.98
N PHE A 169 -9.57 -6.27 -24.88
CA PHE A 169 -9.25 -5.27 -23.88
C PHE A 169 -7.85 -5.50 -23.28
N HIS A 170 -7.55 -6.73 -22.87
CA HIS A 170 -6.27 -7.09 -22.28
C HIS A 170 -5.10 -7.02 -23.26
N GLU A 171 -5.31 -7.44 -24.51
CA GLU A 171 -4.26 -7.45 -25.53
C GLU A 171 -3.95 -6.05 -26.05
N ASN A 172 -4.97 -5.23 -26.30
CA ASN A 172 -4.81 -3.99 -27.06
C ASN A 172 -4.86 -2.71 -26.20
N PHE A 173 -5.54 -2.72 -25.05
CA PHE A 173 -5.75 -1.50 -24.25
C PHE A 173 -4.95 -1.50 -22.94
N VAL A 174 -4.82 -2.64 -22.26
CA VAL A 174 -4.05 -2.74 -21.01
C VAL A 174 -2.58 -2.32 -21.18
N PRO A 175 -1.86 -2.63 -22.29
CA PRO A 175 -0.51 -2.12 -22.50
C PRO A 175 -0.44 -0.58 -22.51
N LEU A 176 -1.43 0.09 -23.12
CA LEU A 176 -1.51 1.55 -23.17
C LEU A 176 -1.75 2.14 -21.78
N GLY A 177 -2.71 1.58 -21.04
CA GLY A 177 -2.99 2.00 -19.67
C GLY A 177 -1.79 1.81 -18.73
N LYS A 178 -1.07 0.67 -18.85
CA LYS A 178 0.17 0.43 -18.10
C LYS A 178 1.27 1.43 -18.46
N ALA A 179 1.41 1.82 -19.73
CA ALA A 179 2.38 2.84 -20.14
C ALA A 179 2.07 4.22 -19.54
N ALA A 180 0.81 4.65 -19.60
CA ALA A 180 0.36 5.90 -19.00
C ALA A 180 0.59 5.94 -17.48
N ILE A 181 0.24 4.86 -16.78
CA ILE A 181 0.44 4.76 -15.34
C ILE A 181 1.93 4.69 -14.98
N LYS A 182 2.79 4.13 -15.83
CA LYS A 182 4.23 4.13 -15.57
C LYS A 182 4.80 5.56 -15.51
N ALA A 183 4.30 6.45 -16.36
CA ALA A 183 4.66 7.87 -16.32
C ALA A 183 4.19 8.53 -15.01
N LEU A 184 2.94 8.26 -14.60
CA LEU A 184 2.41 8.72 -13.31
C LEU A 184 3.23 8.19 -12.13
N GLU A 185 3.57 6.89 -12.10
CA GLU A 185 4.41 6.29 -11.05
C GLU A 185 5.74 7.03 -10.89
N THR A 186 6.34 7.40 -12.01
CA THR A 186 7.64 8.10 -12.05
C THR A 186 7.49 9.52 -11.52
N ALA A 187 6.50 10.26 -12.02
CA ALA A 187 6.22 11.62 -11.56
C ALA A 187 5.87 11.66 -10.06
N ALA A 188 5.03 10.73 -9.60
CA ALA A 188 4.61 10.64 -8.20
C ALA A 188 5.79 10.44 -7.24
N LYS A 189 6.75 9.55 -7.58
CA LYS A 189 7.94 9.34 -6.75
C LYS A 189 8.90 10.53 -6.71
N LEU A 190 8.95 11.31 -7.80
CA LEU A 190 9.74 12.55 -7.83
C LEU A 190 9.09 13.66 -6.99
N ALA A 191 7.76 13.75 -7.07
CA ALA A 191 6.95 14.73 -6.38
C ALA A 191 6.82 14.49 -4.87
N ASN A 192 6.90 13.23 -4.43
CA ASN A 192 6.65 12.81 -3.06
C ASN A 192 7.90 12.06 -2.56
N PRO A 193 8.89 12.72 -1.93
CA PRO A 193 10.14 12.09 -1.51
C PRO A 193 9.93 10.92 -0.53
N ASN A 194 8.85 10.96 0.23
CA ASN A 194 8.47 9.91 1.17
C ASN A 194 7.75 8.72 0.52
N LEU A 195 7.36 8.79 -0.77
CA LEU A 195 6.87 7.65 -1.55
C LEU A 195 8.07 6.81 -2.01
N ARG A 196 8.37 5.76 -1.26
CA ARG A 196 9.54 4.89 -1.42
C ARG A 196 9.32 3.80 -2.46
N TYR A 197 8.06 3.39 -2.66
CA TYR A 197 7.68 2.49 -3.73
C TYR A 197 6.32 2.84 -4.31
N PHE A 198 6.18 2.72 -5.62
CA PHE A 198 4.91 2.85 -6.30
C PHE A 198 4.87 1.95 -7.54
N ASN A 199 3.92 1.04 -7.58
CA ASN A 199 3.58 0.24 -8.75
C ASN A 199 2.07 -0.02 -8.78
N TRP A 200 1.35 0.58 -9.73
CA TRP A 200 -0.11 0.45 -9.86
C TRP A 200 -0.51 -0.42 -11.07
N ARG A 201 0.41 -1.27 -11.52
CA ARG A 201 0.28 -2.03 -12.78
C ARG A 201 0.24 -3.53 -12.56
N SER A 202 0.57 -4.01 -11.36
CA SER A 202 0.66 -5.44 -11.08
C SER A 202 0.04 -5.84 -9.75
N TYR A 203 -0.15 -7.15 -9.61
CA TYR A 203 -0.92 -7.81 -8.57
C TYR A 203 0.01 -8.54 -7.60
N GLY A 204 -0.47 -8.84 -6.40
CA GLY A 204 0.24 -9.72 -5.49
C GLY A 204 -0.01 -9.44 -4.01
N TYR A 205 0.92 -9.88 -3.17
CA TYR A 205 0.82 -9.79 -1.72
C TYR A 205 2.14 -9.37 -1.06
N GLY A 206 2.05 -8.79 0.14
CA GLY A 206 3.20 -8.40 0.93
C GLY A 206 3.48 -9.40 2.05
N ILE A 207 4.76 -9.63 2.39
CA ILE A 207 5.17 -10.37 3.58
C ILE A 207 5.98 -9.43 4.48
N SER A 208 5.56 -9.29 5.74
CA SER A 208 6.30 -8.56 6.79
C SER A 208 6.93 -9.54 7.75
N HIS A 209 8.26 -9.48 7.89
CA HIS A 209 9.01 -10.19 8.92
C HIS A 209 9.51 -9.18 9.95
N ILE A 210 9.02 -9.28 11.18
CA ILE A 210 9.32 -8.35 12.27
C ILE A 210 10.10 -9.10 13.35
N THR A 211 11.20 -8.49 13.80
CA THR A 211 12.01 -8.94 14.93
C THR A 211 12.08 -7.83 15.98
N GLU A 212 12.89 -8.02 17.01
CA GLU A 212 13.09 -7.01 18.05
C GLU A 212 13.70 -5.69 17.52
N ASN A 213 14.53 -5.76 16.47
CA ASN A 213 15.32 -4.60 16.00
C ASN A 213 15.18 -4.32 14.51
N SER A 214 14.46 -5.16 13.76
CA SER A 214 14.28 -5.00 12.33
C SER A 214 12.89 -5.40 11.86
N HIS A 215 12.45 -4.72 10.82
CA HIS A 215 11.29 -5.08 10.01
C HIS A 215 11.76 -5.22 8.56
N ILE A 216 11.56 -6.40 7.98
CA ILE A 216 11.79 -6.65 6.56
C ILE A 216 10.43 -6.78 5.89
N PHE A 217 10.24 -6.03 4.81
CA PHE A 217 9.03 -6.11 4.00
C PHE A 217 9.37 -6.59 2.60
N GLU A 218 8.62 -7.56 2.09
CA GLU A 218 8.77 -8.14 0.77
C GLU A 218 7.49 -7.97 -0.05
N LEU A 219 7.64 -7.54 -1.31
CA LEU A 219 6.54 -7.39 -2.25
C LEU A 219 6.62 -8.53 -3.27
N TRP A 220 5.64 -9.41 -3.28
CA TRP A 220 5.58 -10.57 -4.15
C TRP A 220 4.52 -10.38 -5.22
N GLU A 221 4.95 -10.21 -6.46
CA GLU A 221 4.11 -10.11 -7.64
C GLU A 221 3.60 -11.48 -8.06
N VAL A 222 2.34 -11.55 -8.49
CA VAL A 222 1.71 -12.77 -9.02
C VAL A 222 1.18 -12.52 -10.43
N ALA A 223 1.08 -13.59 -11.21
CA ALA A 223 0.45 -13.53 -12.52
C ALA A 223 -1.07 -13.29 -12.42
N TYR A 224 -1.57 -12.40 -13.26
CA TYR A 224 -2.99 -12.07 -13.40
C TYR A 224 -3.28 -11.75 -14.89
N PRO A 225 -4.47 -12.07 -15.43
CA PRO A 225 -5.65 -12.66 -14.77
C PRO A 225 -5.55 -14.16 -14.51
N LYS A 226 -4.64 -14.85 -15.22
CA LYS A 226 -4.43 -16.29 -15.06
C LYS A 226 -3.28 -16.53 -14.09
N ALA A 227 -3.59 -17.13 -12.95
CA ALA A 227 -2.57 -17.62 -12.03
C ALA A 227 -1.72 -18.70 -12.71
N ASN A 228 -0.43 -18.75 -12.40
CA ASN A 228 0.53 -19.71 -12.96
C ASN A 228 1.36 -20.42 -11.88
N GLY A 229 0.89 -20.39 -10.63
CA GLY A 229 1.58 -21.01 -9.48
C GLY A 229 2.89 -20.33 -9.08
N ARG A 230 3.31 -19.25 -9.74
CA ARG A 230 4.58 -18.57 -9.46
C ARG A 230 4.35 -17.19 -8.86
N SER A 231 5.24 -16.82 -7.94
CA SER A 231 5.37 -15.45 -7.46
C SER A 231 6.80 -14.94 -7.59
N LYS A 232 6.92 -13.64 -7.82
CA LYS A 232 8.17 -12.94 -8.06
C LYS A 232 8.38 -11.86 -7.01
N LEU A 233 9.47 -11.93 -6.26
CA LEU A 233 9.89 -10.83 -5.40
C LEU A 233 10.27 -9.62 -6.27
N ILE A 234 9.52 -8.52 -6.17
CA ILE A 234 9.72 -7.31 -6.98
C ILE A 234 10.36 -6.16 -6.21
N GLN A 235 10.34 -6.22 -4.87
CA GLN A 235 11.01 -5.26 -4.00
C GLN A 235 11.12 -5.83 -2.58
N GLN A 236 12.20 -5.49 -1.88
CA GLN A 236 12.36 -5.70 -0.44
C GLN A 236 12.79 -4.40 0.23
N PHE A 237 12.29 -4.14 1.43
CA PHE A 237 12.68 -3.02 2.28
C PHE A 237 13.21 -3.49 3.62
N ASP A 238 14.23 -2.79 4.12
CA ASP A 238 14.70 -2.86 5.49
C ASP A 238 14.19 -1.63 6.24
N ASN A 239 13.67 -1.84 7.44
CA ASN A 239 13.28 -0.82 8.39
C ASN A 239 13.88 -1.16 9.76
N ARG A 240 14.46 -0.17 10.43
CA ARG A 240 15.18 -0.34 11.70
C ARG A 240 14.50 0.43 12.82
N LYS A 241 14.49 -0.20 14.00
CA LYS A 241 13.96 0.40 15.22
C LYS A 241 14.74 1.67 15.58
N GLY A 242 14.03 2.68 16.08
CA GLY A 242 14.57 3.95 16.57
C GLY A 242 14.71 5.05 15.52
N ASN A 243 14.63 4.73 14.23
CA ASN A 243 14.52 5.72 13.15
C ASN A 243 13.83 5.07 11.94
N PRO A 244 12.49 4.90 12.01
CA PRO A 244 11.79 4.04 11.08
C PRO A 244 11.81 4.61 9.67
N GLY A 245 12.22 3.82 8.68
CA GLY A 245 12.14 4.25 7.29
C GLY A 245 12.55 3.14 6.33
N LEU A 246 12.03 3.22 5.12
CA LEU A 246 12.19 2.18 4.12
C LEU A 246 13.50 2.37 3.34
N LEU A 247 14.47 1.51 3.66
CA LEU A 247 15.69 1.35 2.90
C LEU A 247 15.48 0.23 1.87
N ALA A 248 15.46 0.59 0.58
CA ALA A 248 15.36 -0.40 -0.50
C ALA A 248 16.60 -1.32 -0.49
N ARG A 249 16.37 -2.63 -0.55
CA ARG A 249 17.43 -3.62 -0.72
C ARG A 249 17.59 -3.98 -2.19
N ASN A 250 18.84 -4.13 -2.62
CA ASN A 250 19.14 -4.69 -3.93
C ASN A 250 18.75 -6.18 -3.97
N LEU A 251 17.98 -6.57 -4.97
CA LEU A 251 17.43 -7.93 -5.13
C LEU A 251 18.46 -8.93 -5.69
N PHE A 252 19.70 -8.93 -5.20
CA PHE A 252 20.67 -9.94 -5.62
C PHE A 252 20.40 -11.26 -4.85
N GLY A 253 19.88 -12.28 -5.54
CA GLY A 253 19.92 -13.67 -5.09
C GLY A 253 18.62 -14.36 -4.67
N ARG A 254 17.44 -13.72 -4.78
CA ARG A 254 16.13 -14.41 -4.62
C ARG A 254 15.30 -14.23 -5.90
N SER A 255 15.32 -15.22 -6.79
CA SER A 255 14.48 -15.26 -7.98
C SER A 255 13.52 -16.45 -7.92
N GLU A 256 12.23 -16.15 -8.09
CA GLU A 256 11.10 -17.07 -8.31
C GLU A 256 10.93 -18.19 -7.28
N THR A 257 9.90 -18.09 -6.43
CA THR A 257 9.39 -19.26 -5.73
C THR A 257 8.38 -19.94 -6.64
N GLY A 258 8.76 -21.09 -7.19
CA GLY A 258 7.81 -21.99 -7.84
C GLY A 258 6.94 -22.64 -6.79
N GLY A 259 5.63 -22.42 -6.85
CA GLY A 259 4.69 -23.35 -6.25
C GLY A 259 4.90 -24.69 -6.96
N THR A 260 5.24 -25.73 -6.20
CA THR A 260 5.19 -27.10 -6.71
C THR A 260 3.74 -27.39 -7.08
N ASP A 261 3.46 -27.50 -8.37
CA ASP A 261 2.18 -27.98 -8.91
C ASP A 261 1.99 -29.50 -8.69
N ASP A 262 2.86 -30.16 -7.93
CA ASP A 262 2.70 -31.56 -7.50
C ASP A 262 2.35 -31.63 -6.01
N VAL A 263 1.09 -31.33 -5.68
CA VAL A 263 0.42 -32.11 -4.64
C VAL A 263 -0.65 -32.90 -5.37
N ASP A 264 -0.28 -34.13 -5.70
CA ASP A 264 -1.17 -35.18 -6.14
C ASP A 264 -2.39 -35.20 -5.20
N ARG A 265 -3.52 -34.68 -5.70
CA ARG A 265 -4.75 -34.45 -4.93
C ARG A 265 -5.39 -35.74 -4.43
N ASP A 266 -4.83 -36.89 -4.80
CA ASP A 266 -5.28 -38.23 -4.40
C ASP A 266 -4.39 -38.90 -3.33
N SER A 267 -3.40 -38.19 -2.75
CA SER A 267 -2.44 -38.77 -1.79
C SER A 267 -2.50 -38.22 -0.36
N LEU A 268 -3.64 -37.70 0.09
CA LEU A 268 -3.82 -37.33 1.50
C LEU A 268 -4.13 -38.56 2.37
N PRO A 269 -3.41 -38.79 3.49
CA PRO A 269 -3.74 -39.85 4.44
C PRO A 269 -5.14 -39.66 5.07
N PRO A 270 -5.84 -40.73 5.49
CA PRO A 270 -7.26 -40.69 5.86
C PRO A 270 -7.63 -39.99 7.19
N GLU A 271 -6.80 -39.10 7.72
CA GLU A 271 -7.03 -38.46 9.03
C GLU A 271 -7.36 -36.96 8.99
N GLN A 272 -7.55 -36.35 7.81
CA GLN A 272 -8.03 -34.96 7.70
C GLN A 272 -9.43 -34.81 7.11
N THR A 273 -10.28 -35.83 7.26
CA THR A 273 -11.69 -35.75 6.85
C THR A 273 -12.60 -35.15 7.93
N GLN A 274 -12.11 -34.94 9.17
CA GLN A 274 -12.93 -34.38 10.26
C GLN A 274 -13.03 -32.85 10.31
N ALA A 275 -12.35 -32.11 9.43
CA ALA A 275 -12.53 -30.65 9.31
C ALA A 275 -13.61 -30.23 8.29
N ARG A 276 -14.40 -31.18 7.76
CA ARG A 276 -15.47 -30.92 6.77
C ARG A 276 -16.89 -30.92 7.33
N GLU A 277 -17.10 -31.14 8.63
CA GLU A 277 -18.46 -31.12 9.23
C GLU A 277 -18.78 -29.87 10.07
N PHE A 278 -17.91 -28.85 10.10
CA PHE A 278 -18.15 -27.65 10.91
C PHE A 278 -18.68 -26.42 10.15
N THR A 279 -18.94 -26.54 8.84
CA THR A 279 -19.41 -25.40 8.00
C THR A 279 -20.88 -25.51 7.56
N GLU A 280 -21.60 -26.57 7.91
CA GLU A 280 -23.04 -26.72 7.58
C GLU A 280 -24.00 -26.36 8.74
N GLN A 281 -23.51 -25.71 9.80
CA GLN A 281 -24.36 -25.30 10.94
C GLN A 281 -24.42 -23.80 11.22
N ILE A 282 -24.02 -22.97 10.24
CA ILE A 282 -24.27 -21.52 10.26
C ILE A 282 -24.94 -21.13 8.95
N ASP A 283 -26.14 -21.65 8.73
CA ASP A 283 -27.16 -21.09 7.83
C ASP A 283 -28.52 -21.75 8.13
N ARG A 284 -29.00 -21.52 9.35
CA ARG A 284 -30.42 -21.60 9.72
C ARG A 284 -30.80 -20.38 10.54
#